data_AF-A0A061ACS4-F1
#
_entry.id   AF-A0A061ACS4-F1
#
_cell.length_a   1.000
_cell.length_b   1.000
_cell.length_c   1.000
_cell.angle_alpha   90.00
_cell.angle_beta   90.00
_cell.angle_gamma   90.00
#
_symmetry.space_group_name_H-M   'P 1'
#
loop_
_entity.id
_entity.type
_entity.pdbx_description
1 polymer ?
#
loop_
_entity_poly.entity_id
_entity_poly.type
_entity_poly.pdbx_seq_one_letter_code
_entity_poly.pdbx_strand_id
1 'polypeptide(L)' 'MNVAVSDLNPAPPRERTPDLNDGTGGFGWPMIRRLTGAVTITPGPGQGKTIHSRLTR' A
#
# COMPACT_ATOMS: atom_id res chain seq x y z
N MET A 1 -13.56 -3.54 -7.21
CA MET A 1 -12.44 -3.38 -8.16
C MET A 1 -11.15 -3.87 -7.50
N ASN A 2 -10.27 -4.54 -8.25
CA ASN A 2 -8.97 -5.00 -7.74
C ASN A 2 -7.85 -4.20 -8.41
N VAL A 3 -6.83 -3.84 -7.63
CA VAL A 3 -5.63 -3.13 -8.09
C VAL A 3 -4.41 -3.89 -7.58
N ALA A 4 -3.41 -4.08 -8.44
CA ALA A 4 -2.15 -4.72 -8.08
C ALA A 4 -0.97 -3.82 -8.47
N VAL A 5 -0.01 -3.67 -7.56
CA VAL A 5 1.21 -2.89 -7.79
C VAL A 5 2.41 -3.71 -7.36
N SER A 6 3.40 -3.85 -8.24
CA SER A 6 4.66 -4.53 -7.95
C SER A 6 5.80 -3.52 -7.81
N ASP A 7 6.70 -3.78 -6.88
CA ASP A 7 7.96 -3.07 -6.76
C ASP A 7 9.10 -4.05 -6.41
N LEU A 8 10.36 -3.63 -6.58
CA LEU A 8 11.54 -4.47 -6.35
C LEU A 8 11.98 -4.52 -4.86
N ASN A 9 11.30 -3.80 -3.97
CA ASN A 9 11.61 -3.79 -2.55
C ASN A 9 10.80 -4.90 -1.84
N PRO A 10 11.44 -5.90 -1.24
CA PRO A 10 10.72 -6.97 -0.54
C PRO A 10 10.01 -6.49 0.74
N ALA A 11 10.42 -5.35 1.30
CA ALA A 11 9.93 -4.89 2.59
C ALA A 11 8.43 -4.56 2.52
N PRO A 12 7.61 -5.03 3.50
CA PRO A 12 6.21 -4.70 3.55
C PRO A 12 5.99 -3.18 3.72
N PRO A 13 4.85 -2.64 3.27
CA PRO A 13 4.48 -1.25 3.51
C PRO A 13 4.51 -0.91 4.99
N ARG A 14 5.12 0.24 5.32
CA ARG A 14 5.15 0.78 6.67
C ARG A 14 4.19 1.96 6.75
N GLU A 15 3.26 1.88 7.68
CA GLU A 15 2.37 2.99 7.95
C GLU A 15 3.17 4.17 8.52
N ARG A 16 2.85 5.36 8.02
CA ARG A 16 3.35 6.63 8.55
C ARG A 16 2.16 7.46 8.99
N THR A 17 2.24 8.11 10.14
CA THR A 17 1.24 9.08 10.56
C THR A 17 1.15 10.17 9.49
N PRO A 18 -0.05 10.47 8.95
CA PRO A 18 -0.21 11.57 8.01
C PRO A 18 0.20 12.89 8.65
N ASP A 19 1.10 13.60 7.97
CA ASP A 19 1.58 14.91 8.38
C ASP A 19 0.68 16.00 7.80
N LEU A 20 0.03 16.75 8.68
CA LEU A 20 -0.90 17.84 8.33
C LEU A 20 -0.24 19.21 8.29
N ASN A 21 1.02 19.33 8.75
CA ASN A 21 1.66 20.62 9.01
C ASN A 21 2.85 20.88 8.11
N ASP A 22 3.74 19.90 7.94
CA ASP A 22 5.07 20.12 7.35
C ASP A 22 5.20 19.56 5.92
N GLY A 23 4.13 18.96 5.39
CA GLY A 23 4.06 18.49 4.00
C GLY A 23 4.91 17.25 3.69
N THR A 24 5.35 16.50 4.70
CA THR A 24 6.19 15.29 4.51
C THR A 24 5.41 14.05 4.04
N GLY A 25 4.09 14.19 3.90
CA GLY A 25 3.17 13.20 3.37
C GLY A 25 2.69 12.19 4.43
N GLY A 26 2.69 10.90 4.08
CA GLY A 26 2.21 9.82 4.97
C GLY A 26 0.75 9.39 4.76
N PHE A 27 0.00 10.05 3.88
CA PHE A 27 -1.41 9.76 3.64
C PHE A 27 -1.68 8.47 2.86
N GLY A 28 -0.75 8.03 2.01
CA GLY A 28 -1.01 6.98 1.01
C GLY A 28 -1.45 5.63 1.61
N TRP A 29 -0.66 5.07 2.53
CA TRP A 29 -1.00 3.77 3.12
C TRP A 29 -2.26 3.82 4.01
N PRO A 30 -2.44 4.82 4.89
CA PRO A 30 -3.72 5.02 5.60
C PRO A 30 -4.92 5.17 4.66
N MET A 31 -4.77 5.80 3.51
CA MET A 31 -5.83 5.92 2.50
C MET A 31 -6.18 4.55 1.90
N ILE A 32 -5.18 3.76 1.50
CA ILE A 32 -5.39 2.39 0.99
C ILE A 32 -6.15 1.54 2.01
N ARG A 33 -5.74 1.57 3.29
CA ARG A 33 -6.40 0.83 4.39
C ARG A 33 -7.87 1.23 4.60
N ARG A 34 -8.23 2.48 4.31
CA ARG A 34 -9.62 2.99 4.42
C ARG A 34 -10.48 2.66 3.20
N LEU A 35 -9.91 2.70 2.00
CA LEU A 35 -10.64 2.49 0.74
C LEU A 35 -10.76 1.02 0.32
N THR A 36 -10.04 0.12 0.99
CA THR A 36 -10.00 -1.30 0.63
C THR A 36 -10.65 -2.18 1.68
N GLY A 37 -11.41 -3.18 1.22
CA GLY A 37 -11.95 -4.22 2.07
C GLY A 37 -10.95 -5.35 2.32
N ALA A 38 -9.91 -5.46 1.50
CA ALA A 38 -8.82 -6.40 1.69
C ALA A 38 -7.53 -5.90 1.04
N VAL A 39 -6.40 -6.15 1.70
CA VAL A 39 -5.06 -5.97 1.16
C VAL A 39 -4.26 -7.25 1.40
N THR A 40 -3.57 -7.74 0.38
CA THR A 40 -2.69 -8.91 0.47
C THR A 40 -1.37 -8.58 -0.18
N ILE A 41 -0.27 -9.00 0.43
CA ILE A 41 1.08 -8.78 -0.08
C ILE A 41 1.66 -10.15 -0.39
N THR A 42 2.10 -10.34 -1.62
CA THR A 42 2.75 -11.57 -2.08
C THR A 42 4.16 -11.27 -2.54
N PRO A 43 5.07 -12.27 -2.58
CA PRO A 43 6.30 -12.14 -3.36
C PRO A 43 5.98 -11.66 -4.78
N GLY A 44 6.79 -10.73 -5.27
CA GLY A 44 6.69 -10.17 -6.62
C GLY A 44 7.81 -10.70 -7.51
N PRO A 45 7.93 -10.17 -8.74
CA PRO A 45 9.05 -10.51 -9.61
C PRO A 45 10.42 -10.25 -8.94
N GLY A 46 11.35 -11.18 -9.10
CA GLY A 46 12.69 -11.08 -8.51
C GLY A 46 12.66 -11.15 -6.98
N GLN A 47 13.32 -10.19 -6.33
CA GLN A 47 13.36 -10.04 -4.86
C GLN A 47 12.31 -9.05 -4.36
N GLY A 48 11.32 -8.71 -5.20
CA GLY A 48 10.32 -7.70 -4.89
C GLY A 48 9.06 -8.24 -4.22
N LYS A 49 8.02 -7.39 -4.20
CA LYS A 49 6.68 -7.73 -3.71
C LYS A 49 5.61 -7.22 -4.66
N THR A 50 4.42 -7.78 -4.54
CA THR A 50 3.19 -7.26 -5.17
C THR A 50 2.14 -7.02 -4.10
N ILE A 51 1.57 -5.81 -4.08
CA ILE A 51 0.46 -5.43 -3.21
C ILE A 51 -0.83 -5.56 -4.01
N HIS A 52 -1.73 -6.41 -3.55
CA HIS A 52 -3.08 -6.59 -4.09
C HIS A 52 -4.08 -5.90 -3.18
N SER A 53 -4.91 -5.03 -3.75
CA SER A 53 -5.89 -4.23 -3.04
C SER A 53 -7.27 -4.42 -3.65
N ARG A 54 -8.26 -4.77 -2.83
CA ARG A 54 -9.66 -4.88 -3.23
C ARG A 54 -10.43 -3.71 -2.65
N LEU A 55 -10.86 -2.79 -3.52
CA LEU A 55 -11.64 -1.61 -3.12
C LEU A 55 -13.00 -2.02 -2.54
N THR A 56 -13.44 -1.30 -1.51
CA THR A 56 -14.83 -1.36 -1.03
C THR A 56 -15.76 -0.80 -2.11
N ARG A 57 -17.00 -1.29 -2.14
CA ARG A 57 -18.01 -0.82 -3.10
C ARG A 57 -18.57 0.53 -2.69
#